data_AF-A0AAV7NGP8-F1
#
_entry.id   AF-A0AAV7NGP8-F1
#
_cell.length_a   1.000
_cell.length_b   1.000
_cell.length_c   1.000
_cell.angle_alpha   90.00
_cell.angle_beta   90.00
_cell.angle_gamma   90.00
#
_symmetry.space_group_name_H-M   'P 1'
#
loop_
_entity.id
_entity.type
_entity.pdbx_description
1 polymer ?
#
loop_
_entity_poly.entity_id
_entity_poly.type
_entity_poly.pdbx_seq_one_letter_code
_entity_poly.pdbx_strand_id
1 'polypeptide(L)'
;MHLPPPVDWIIMHSCLGHHFLLVLRKQEKYEGHQQFFATMMLIGTPSQADNFTYKLELNRNQRRLTWEATPRSVLDCVDSVITDGDCLVLNASLAQLFSENGSLAIGIAISASNTDSHESQM
;
A
#
# COMPACT_ATOMS: atom_id res chain seq x y z
N MET A 1 6.80 -21.72 19.22
CA MET A 1 7.59 -20.48 19.05
C MET A 1 6.60 -19.33 18.97
N HIS A 2 6.77 -18.28 19.78
CA HIS A 2 5.99 -17.05 19.66
C HIS A 2 6.76 -16.11 18.73
N LEU A 3 6.22 -15.85 17.55
CA LEU A 3 6.77 -14.83 16.66
C LEU A 3 6.52 -13.44 17.26
N PRO A 4 7.40 -12.46 17.02
CA PRO A 4 7.17 -11.10 17.45
C PRO A 4 5.88 -10.54 16.82
N PRO A 5 5.17 -9.63 17.53
CA PRO A 5 3.98 -8.99 16.97
C PRO A 5 4.34 -8.14 15.74
N PRO A 6 3.38 -7.93 14.81
CA PRO A 6 3.57 -7.02 13.69
C PRO A 6 3.88 -5.59 14.16
N VAL A 7 4.68 -4.87 13.38
CA VAL A 7 5.00 -3.46 13.60
C VAL A 7 4.46 -2.64 12.44
N ASP A 8 3.67 -1.61 12.75
CA ASP A 8 3.05 -0.74 11.77
C ASP A 8 3.66 0.66 11.81
N TRP A 9 4.02 1.16 10.63
CA TRP A 9 4.27 2.58 10.39
C TRP A 9 3.10 3.14 9.59
N ILE A 10 2.52 4.23 10.09
CA ILE A 10 1.39 4.90 9.45
C ILE A 10 1.82 6.33 9.12
N ILE A 11 1.65 6.71 7.85
CA ILE A 11 1.91 8.06 7.37
C ILE A 11 0.64 8.60 6.75
N MET A 12 0.23 9.81 7.15
CA MET A 12 -0.90 10.50 6.53
C MET A 12 -0.44 11.29 5.31
N HIS A 13 -1.20 11.18 4.22
CA HIS A 13 -1.01 11.94 2.99
C HIS A 13 -2.33 12.64 2.63
N SER A 14 -2.27 13.95 2.35
CA SER A 14 -3.46 14.75 2.05
C SER A 14 -3.36 15.27 0.62
N CYS A 15 -4.31 14.90 -0.23
CA CYS A 15 -4.39 15.35 -1.62
C CYS A 15 -5.82 15.20 -2.14
N LEU A 16 -6.16 15.85 -3.25
CA LEU A 16 -7.48 15.74 -3.90
C LEU A 16 -8.67 16.00 -2.94
N GLY A 17 -8.49 16.85 -1.92
CA GLY A 17 -9.50 17.15 -0.90
C GLY A 17 -9.77 16.03 0.12
N HIS A 18 -8.94 14.99 0.16
CA HIS A 18 -9.09 13.82 1.03
C HIS A 18 -7.82 13.51 1.81
N HIS A 19 -7.96 12.66 2.83
CA HIS A 19 -6.85 12.15 3.63
C HIS A 19 -6.69 10.66 3.40
N PHE A 20 -5.45 10.26 3.15
CA PHE A 20 -5.05 8.88 2.93
C PHE A 20 -4.01 8.46 3.98
N LEU A 21 -4.03 7.21 4.38
CA LEU A 21 -3.06 6.59 5.27
C LEU A 21 -2.24 5.58 4.47
N LEU A 22 -0.95 5.83 4.31
CA LEU A 22 -0.01 4.78 3.92
C LEU A 22 0.25 3.93 5.16
N VAL A 23 -0.09 2.65 5.07
CA VAL A 23 0.23 1.65 6.09
C VAL A 23 1.37 0.81 5.57
N LEU A 24 2.50 0.82 6.28
CA LEU A 24 3.61 -0.12 6.10
C LEU A 24 3.65 -1.06 7.31
N ARG A 25 3.37 -2.33 7.11
CA ARG A 25 3.44 -3.36 8.15
C ARG A 25 4.65 -4.25 7.94
N LYS A 26 5.41 -4.50 9.00
CA LYS A 26 6.41 -5.56 9.07
C LYS A 26 5.87 -6.73 9.89
N GLN A 27 5.93 -7.94 9.35
CA GLN A 27 5.50 -9.17 10.03
C GLN A 27 6.51 -10.30 9.79
N GLU A 28 6.68 -11.20 10.76
CA GLU A 28 7.42 -12.44 10.57
C GLU A 28 6.47 -13.57 10.19
N LYS A 29 6.77 -14.26 9.08
CA LYS A 29 6.00 -15.45 8.65
C LYS A 29 6.45 -16.70 9.42
N TYR A 30 7.75 -16.79 9.68
CA TYR A 30 8.42 -17.78 10.51
C TYR A 30 9.78 -17.19 10.94
N GLU A 31 10.46 -17.79 11.92
CA GLU A 31 11.64 -17.18 12.55
C GLU A 31 12.69 -16.71 11.54
N GLY A 32 12.97 -15.40 11.56
CA GLY A 32 13.95 -14.77 10.65
C GLY A 32 13.42 -14.42 9.25
N HIS A 33 12.18 -14.81 8.92
CA HIS A 33 11.57 -14.54 7.61
C HIS A 33 10.58 -13.39 7.69
N GLN A 34 11.13 -12.18 7.54
CA GLN A 34 10.39 -10.93 7.55
C GLN A 34 9.72 -10.66 6.19
N GLN A 35 8.50 -10.16 6.26
CA GLN A 35 7.74 -9.61 5.15
C GLN A 35 7.30 -8.19 5.48
N PHE A 36 7.21 -7.36 4.44
CA PHE A 36 6.72 -6.00 4.48
C PHE A 36 5.48 -5.90 3.60
N PHE A 37 4.45 -5.25 4.09
CA PHE A 37 3.19 -5.04 3.40
C PHE A 37 2.92 -3.55 3.34
N ALA A 38 2.64 -3.01 2.16
CA ALA A 38 2.35 -1.60 1.98
C ALA A 38 1.03 -1.41 1.23
N THR A 39 0.12 -0.62 1.81
CA THR A 39 -1.17 -0.30 1.20
C THR A 39 -1.58 1.13 1.52
N MET A 40 -2.38 1.75 0.65
CA MET A 40 -2.97 3.06 0.87
C MET A 40 -4.43 2.91 1.27
N MET A 41 -4.84 3.58 2.34
CA MET A 41 -6.22 3.59 2.81
C MET A 41 -6.80 4.99 2.79
N LEU A 42 -8.03 5.16 2.30
CA LEU A 42 -8.76 6.41 2.35
C LEU A 42 -9.47 6.57 3.71
N ILE A 43 -9.33 7.73 4.33
CA ILE A 43 -10.22 8.17 5.43
C ILE A 43 -11.55 8.62 4.80
N GLY A 44 -12.44 7.65 4.57
CA GLY A 44 -13.71 7.83 3.86
C GLY A 44 -14.43 6.50 3.70
N THR A 45 -15.58 6.48 3.03
CA THR A 45 -16.34 5.24 2.77
C THR A 45 -15.71 4.40 1.64
N PRO A 46 -16.03 3.10 1.53
CA PRO A 46 -15.60 2.27 0.40
C PRO A 46 -15.97 2.89 -0.96
N SER A 47 -17.21 3.40 -1.10
CA SER A 47 -17.66 4.06 -2.33
C SER A 47 -16.91 5.36 -2.65
N GLN A 48 -16.39 6.07 -1.63
CA GLN A 48 -15.50 7.20 -1.87
C GLN A 48 -14.13 6.71 -2.36
N ALA A 49 -13.63 5.62 -1.80
CA ALA A 49 -12.33 5.04 -2.12
C ALA A 49 -12.25 4.55 -3.57
N ASP A 50 -13.36 4.03 -4.10
CA ASP A 50 -13.52 3.61 -5.50
C ASP A 50 -13.24 4.72 -6.53
N ASN A 51 -13.29 5.99 -6.12
CA ASN A 51 -13.02 7.15 -7.00
C ASN A 51 -11.53 7.47 -7.14
N PHE A 52 -10.64 6.66 -6.55
CA PHE A 52 -9.21 6.93 -6.54
C PHE A 52 -8.41 5.71 -6.97
N THR A 53 -7.23 5.97 -7.52
CA THR A 53 -6.18 4.99 -7.71
C THR A 53 -4.93 5.52 -7.02
N TYR A 54 -4.19 4.63 -6.36
CA TYR A 54 -2.89 4.95 -5.81
C TYR A 54 -1.82 4.10 -6.47
N LYS A 55 -0.61 4.66 -6.53
CA LYS A 55 0.59 3.98 -6.97
C LYS A 55 1.68 4.10 -5.92
N LEU A 56 2.25 2.97 -5.52
CA LEU A 56 3.46 2.88 -4.71
C LEU A 56 4.63 2.51 -5.62
N GLU A 57 5.73 3.24 -5.50
CA GLU A 57 6.91 3.02 -6.32
C GLU A 57 8.18 2.93 -5.47
N LEU A 58 8.94 1.84 -5.67
CA LEU A 58 10.29 1.68 -5.13
C LEU A 58 11.28 1.80 -6.28
N ASN A 59 12.27 2.68 -6.14
CA ASN A 59 13.29 2.89 -7.17
C ASN A 59 14.68 2.82 -6.55
N ARG A 60 15.55 1.97 -7.11
CA ARG A 60 16.97 1.93 -6.73
C ARG A 60 17.79 1.17 -7.75
N ASN A 61 19.01 1.63 -8.05
CA ASN A 61 19.99 0.91 -8.87
C ASN A 61 19.40 0.39 -10.20
N GLN A 62 18.73 1.26 -10.97
CA GLN A 62 18.02 0.93 -12.22
C GLN A 62 16.88 -0.11 -12.08
N ARG A 63 16.50 -0.46 -10.86
CA ARG A 63 15.32 -1.27 -10.57
C ARG A 63 14.17 -0.36 -10.21
N ARG A 64 12.99 -0.72 -10.70
CA ARG A 64 11.72 -0.11 -10.34
C ARG A 64 10.75 -1.22 -9.99
N LEU A 65 10.10 -1.09 -8.84
CA LEU A 65 8.94 -1.90 -8.49
C LEU A 65 7.75 -0.98 -8.28
N THR A 66 6.64 -1.34 -8.89
CA THR A 66 5.41 -0.53 -8.89
C THR A 66 4.25 -1.40 -8.47
N TRP A 67 3.43 -0.89 -7.55
CA TRP A 67 2.13 -1.43 -7.20
C TRP A 67 1.08 -0.36 -7.43
N GLU A 68 -0.02 -0.70 -8.09
CA GLU A 68 -1.11 0.21 -8.40
C GLU A 68 -2.44 -0.47 -8.09
N ALA A 69 -3.30 0.21 -7.33
CA ALA A 69 -4.59 -0.33 -6.88
C ALA A 69 -5.55 0.79 -6.47
N THR A 70 -6.81 0.43 -6.22
CA THR A 70 -7.79 1.30 -5.55
C THR A 70 -7.49 1.32 -4.04
N PRO A 71 -7.46 2.49 -3.36
CA PRO A 71 -7.27 2.50 -1.93
C PRO A 71 -8.46 1.82 -1.22
N ARG A 72 -8.21 1.19 -0.08
CA ARG A 72 -9.29 0.65 0.78
C ARG A 72 -9.82 1.72 1.72
N SER A 73 -11.02 1.55 2.25
CA SER A 73 -11.51 2.45 3.30
C SER A 73 -10.84 2.11 4.62
N VAL A 74 -10.53 3.09 5.47
CA VAL A 74 -10.10 2.84 6.87
C VAL A 74 -11.14 2.10 7.72
N LEU A 75 -12.38 1.98 7.23
CA LEU A 75 -13.41 1.13 7.83
C LEU A 75 -13.14 -0.36 7.60
N ASP A 76 -12.32 -0.70 6.60
CA ASP A 76 -11.81 -2.06 6.37
C ASP A 76 -10.65 -2.37 7.34
N CYS A 77 -10.47 -3.65 7.67
CA CYS A 77 -9.38 -4.08 8.53
C CYS A 77 -8.08 -4.22 7.74
N VAL A 78 -6.97 -3.66 8.24
CA VAL A 78 -5.64 -3.85 7.61
C VAL A 78 -5.26 -5.33 7.51
N ASP A 79 -5.65 -6.15 8.49
CA ASP A 79 -5.38 -7.59 8.47
C ASP A 79 -6.08 -8.31 7.31
N SER A 80 -7.30 -7.90 6.95
CA SER A 80 -8.01 -8.50 5.80
C SER A 80 -7.36 -8.09 4.49
N VAL A 81 -6.99 -6.80 4.34
CA VAL A 81 -6.28 -6.31 3.14
C VAL A 81 -4.99 -7.11 2.90
N ILE A 82 -4.23 -7.39 3.96
CA ILE A 82 -2.99 -8.17 3.88
C ILE A 82 -3.27 -9.65 3.58
N THR A 83 -4.27 -10.24 4.24
CA THR A 83 -4.63 -11.65 4.04
C THR A 83 -5.13 -11.93 2.63
N ASP A 84 -5.87 -10.99 2.04
CA ASP A 84 -6.38 -11.06 0.67
C ASP A 84 -5.29 -10.81 -0.39
N GLY A 85 -4.10 -10.39 0.02
CA GLY A 85 -3.01 -10.05 -0.90
C GLY A 85 -3.23 -8.74 -1.65
N ASP A 86 -4.14 -7.89 -1.17
CA ASP A 86 -4.55 -6.62 -1.78
C ASP A 86 -3.61 -5.47 -1.36
N CYS A 87 -2.30 -5.72 -1.49
CA CYS A 87 -1.26 -4.78 -1.12
C CYS A 87 0.08 -5.12 -1.77
N LEU A 88 1.01 -4.16 -1.75
CA LEU A 88 2.39 -4.41 -2.11
C LEU A 88 3.06 -5.31 -1.06
N VAL A 89 3.56 -6.47 -1.47
CA VAL A 89 4.29 -7.40 -0.59
C VAL A 89 5.77 -7.46 -0.97
N LEU A 90 6.64 -7.26 0.02
CA LEU A 90 8.09 -7.44 -0.11
C LEU A 90 8.57 -8.47 0.89
N ASN A 91 9.36 -9.44 0.45
CA ASN A 91 10.17 -10.23 1.37
C ASN A 91 11.46 -9.46 1.75
N ALA A 92 12.18 -9.94 2.76
CA ALA A 92 13.41 -9.32 3.22
C ALA A 92 14.44 -9.09 2.09
N SER A 93 14.63 -10.07 1.20
CA SER A 93 15.58 -9.96 0.08
C SER A 93 15.19 -8.86 -0.92
N LEU A 94 13.91 -8.75 -1.25
CA LEU A 94 13.40 -7.72 -2.16
C LEU A 94 13.50 -6.34 -1.51
N ALA A 95 13.14 -6.21 -0.23
CA ALA A 95 13.29 -4.96 0.51
C ALA A 95 14.75 -4.47 0.54
N GLN A 96 15.72 -5.38 0.72
CA GLN A 96 17.15 -5.05 0.69
C GLN A 96 17.63 -4.47 -0.65
N LEU A 97 17.07 -4.95 -1.78
CA LEU A 97 17.41 -4.41 -3.10
C LEU A 97 17.02 -2.93 -3.24
N PHE A 98 15.94 -2.51 -2.57
CA PHE A 98 15.39 -1.16 -2.64
C PHE A 98 15.74 -0.26 -1.44
N SER A 99 16.31 -0.79 -0.35
CA SER A 99 16.69 -0.02 0.83
C SER A 99 18.12 0.52 0.78
N GLU A 100 18.34 1.70 1.34
CA GLU A 100 19.66 2.28 1.57
C GLU A 100 19.86 2.54 3.07
N ASN A 101 20.94 2.00 3.66
CA ASN A 101 21.24 2.13 5.09
C ASN A 101 20.06 1.78 6.03
N GLY A 102 19.25 0.79 5.64
CA GLY A 102 18.07 0.37 6.41
C GLY A 102 16.80 1.21 6.16
N SER A 103 16.88 2.25 5.34
CA SER A 103 15.74 3.09 4.96
C SER A 103 15.17 2.67 3.61
N LEU A 104 13.86 2.51 3.52
CA LEU A 104 13.13 2.24 2.27
C LEU A 104 12.40 3.50 1.83
N ALA A 105 12.74 4.03 0.65
CA ALA A 105 12.02 5.15 0.05
C ALA A 105 10.85 4.64 -0.78
N ILE A 106 9.64 5.13 -0.48
CA ILE A 106 8.41 4.78 -1.19
C ILE A 106 7.86 6.04 -1.85
N GLY A 107 7.86 6.08 -3.17
CA GLY A 107 7.15 7.09 -3.95
C GLY A 107 5.65 6.81 -3.90
N ILE A 108 4.85 7.87 -3.70
CA ILE A 108 3.40 7.80 -3.60
C ILE A 108 2.82 8.72 -4.68
N ALA A 109 1.90 8.20 -5.49
CA ALA A 109 1.05 9.00 -6.35
C ALA A 109 -0.40 8.59 -6.14
N ILE A 110 -1.31 9.57 -6.09
CA ILE A 110 -2.75 9.36 -5.98
C ILE A 110 -3.43 10.16 -7.08
N SER A 111 -4.33 9.52 -7.80
CA SER A 111 -5.11 10.08 -8.89
C SER A 111 -6.59 9.77 -8.71
N ALA A 112 -7.47 10.62 -9.24
CA ALA A 112 -8.86 10.24 -9.44
C ALA A 112 -8.92 9.07 -10.44
N SER A 113 -9.76 8.08 -10.19
CA SER A 113 -10.01 7.01 -11.14
C SER A 113 -10.76 7.58 -12.34
N ASN A 114 -10.28 7.31 -13.56
CA ASN A 114 -11.06 7.60 -14.76
C ASN A 114 -12.24 6.63 -14.81
N THR A 115 -13.40 7.04 -14.30
CA THR A 115 -14.67 6.44 -14.68
C THR A 115 -14.99 6.92 -16.10
N ASP A 116 -14.48 6.21 -17.11
CA ASP A 116 -15.02 6.35 -18.46
C ASP A 116 -16.52 6.13 -18.37
N SER A 117 -17.25 7.19 -18.64
CA SER A 117 -18.70 7.22 -18.71
C SER A 117 -19.14 6.44 -19.95
N HIS A 118 -19.07 5.11 -19.90
CA HIS A 118 -19.75 4.25 -20.86
C HIS A 118 -21.25 4.18 -20.54
N GLU A 119 -21.90 5.35 -20.46
CA GLU A 119 -23.31 5.52 -20.82
C GLU A 119 -23.34 6.20 -22.20
N SER A 120 -22.96 5.44 -23.22
CA SER A 120 -23.32 5.74 -24.60
C SER A 120 -24.42 4.77 -25.00
N GLN A 121 -25.63 5.31 -25.14
CA GLN A 121 -26.74 4.84 -25.97
C GLN A 121 -27.29 3.43 -25.68
N MET A 122 -28.42 3.38 -24.97
CA MET A 122 -29.64 2.69 -25.43
C MET A 122 -30.87 3.53 -25.09
#